data_AF-A0A8B3RUY3-F1
#
_entry.id   AF-A0A8B3RUY3-F1
#
_cell.length_a   1.000
_cell.length_b   1.000
_cell.length_c   1.000
_cell.angle_alpha   90.00
_cell.angle_beta   90.00
_cell.angle_gamma   90.00
#
_symmetry.space_group_name_H-M   'P 1'
#
loop_
_entity.id
_entity.type
_entity.pdbx_description
1 polymer ?
#
loop_
_entity_poly.entity_id
_entity_poly.type
_entity_poly.pdbx_seq_one_letter_code
_entity_poly.pdbx_strand_id
1 'polypeptide(L)'
;MVVHRIEGMRMMNLAKKQLQKKVKKKVIAWLILSNLFTLLLIFFFCILMLGLFFYNTVNENNSKGNGNFEAFNGVFTEGLPIFSEVKGRGQISDEIAQYAVGVGVKYRILPSLAIGQWAYESTWGKSAASQSDNNYFGITWYVGSPFPRGTPRGIGGNEGGNYMRFPSKMESFNYYGYMLAKQPNFNKVVGTKDLGMDLDIIHAGGYAAAGTGKGTAYYQAMMDIYQKNDLKGLDDFAISKWGTQLPNNQSIGNGKG
;
A
#
# COMPACT_ATOMS: atom_id res chain seq x y z
N MET A 1 92.78 32.00 -32.26
CA MET A 1 92.18 31.83 -30.90
C MET A 1 90.69 32.21 -30.82
N VAL A 2 90.19 33.16 -31.64
CA VAL A 2 88.79 33.66 -31.57
C VAL A 2 87.76 32.68 -32.16
N VAL A 3 88.05 32.00 -33.27
CA VAL A 3 87.11 31.08 -33.96
C VAL A 3 86.74 29.87 -33.08
N HIS A 4 87.72 29.27 -32.40
CA HIS A 4 87.51 28.13 -31.49
C HIS A 4 86.60 28.47 -30.29
N ARG A 5 86.61 29.73 -29.85
CA ARG A 5 85.75 30.24 -28.76
C ARG A 5 84.30 30.43 -29.23
N ILE A 6 84.08 30.83 -30.48
CA ILE A 6 82.75 31.03 -31.07
C ILE A 6 82.03 29.70 -31.28
N GLU A 7 82.74 28.68 -31.78
CA GLU A 7 82.16 27.34 -31.97
C GLU A 7 81.80 26.67 -30.65
N GLY A 8 82.66 26.77 -29.63
CA GLY A 8 82.35 26.27 -28.29
C GLY A 8 81.09 26.92 -27.68
N MET A 9 80.91 28.22 -27.88
CA MET A 9 79.73 28.95 -27.40
C MET A 9 78.45 28.54 -28.14
N ARG A 10 78.56 28.28 -29.46
CA ARG A 10 77.44 27.78 -30.28
C ARG A 10 77.01 26.38 -29.86
N MET A 11 77.95 25.48 -29.61
CA MET A 11 77.65 24.11 -29.15
C MET A 11 77.01 24.10 -27.76
N MET A 12 77.49 24.94 -26.84
CA MET A 12 76.90 25.09 -25.51
C MET A 12 75.47 25.62 -25.57
N ASN A 13 75.19 26.59 -26.45
CA ASN A 13 73.83 27.09 -26.67
C ASN A 13 72.89 26.04 -27.29
N LEU A 14 73.41 25.19 -28.17
CA LEU A 14 72.64 24.07 -28.74
C LEU A 14 72.28 23.04 -27.65
N ALA A 15 73.24 22.68 -26.80
CA ALA A 15 73.04 21.76 -25.70
C ALA A 15 72.01 22.30 -24.68
N LYS A 16 72.10 23.59 -24.30
CA LYS A 16 71.12 24.25 -23.43
C LYS A 16 69.71 24.22 -24.03
N LYS A 17 69.56 24.50 -25.33
CA LYS A 17 68.25 24.42 -26.02
C LYS A 17 67.69 23.00 -26.03
N GLN A 18 68.51 21.99 -26.26
CA GLN A 18 68.06 20.59 -26.22
C GLN A 18 67.63 20.17 -24.80
N LEU A 19 68.38 20.59 -23.78
CA LEU A 19 68.03 20.32 -22.38
C LEU A 19 66.70 20.98 -22.00
N GLN A 20 66.52 22.26 -22.35
CA GLN A 20 65.25 22.99 -22.12
C GLN A 20 64.07 22.30 -22.82
N LYS A 21 64.25 21.80 -24.04
CA LYS A 21 63.20 21.07 -24.78
C LYS A 21 62.83 19.75 -24.09
N LYS A 22 63.81 19.00 -23.57
CA LYS A 22 63.57 17.77 -22.80
C LYS A 22 62.84 18.05 -21.49
N VAL A 23 63.24 19.10 -20.76
CA VAL A 23 62.59 19.51 -19.50
C VAL A 23 61.14 19.91 -19.75
N LYS A 24 60.86 20.77 -20.76
CA LYS A 24 59.49 21.16 -21.12
C LYS A 24 58.59 19.97 -21.46
N LYS A 25 59.10 18.99 -22.22
CA LYS A 25 58.34 17.76 -22.53
C LYS A 25 57.98 16.95 -21.27
N LYS A 26 58.91 16.82 -20.32
CA LYS A 26 58.65 16.13 -19.04
C LYS A 26 57.59 16.85 -18.20
N VAL A 27 57.66 18.18 -18.12
CA VAL A 27 56.69 18.99 -17.37
C VAL A 27 55.29 18.87 -17.98
N ILE A 28 55.16 18.93 -19.30
CA ILE A 28 53.87 18.77 -20.00
C ILE A 28 53.30 17.36 -19.77
N ALA A 29 54.12 16.32 -19.87
CA ALA A 29 53.69 14.95 -19.60
C ALA A 29 53.20 14.77 -18.15
N TRP A 30 53.88 15.40 -17.19
CA TRP A 30 53.49 15.35 -15.78
C TRP A 30 52.16 16.08 -15.51
N LEU A 31 51.95 17.24 -16.14
CA LEU A 31 50.68 17.97 -16.07
C LEU A 31 49.50 17.17 -16.64
N ILE A 32 49.68 16.53 -17.79
CA ILE A 32 48.63 15.69 -18.41
C ILE A 32 48.29 14.50 -17.50
N LEU A 33 49.32 13.82 -16.97
CA LEU A 33 49.12 12.67 -16.10
C LEU A 33 48.41 13.04 -14.79
N SER A 34 48.75 14.20 -14.21
CA SER A 34 48.10 14.71 -13.00
C SER A 34 46.62 15.04 -13.21
N ASN A 35 46.26 15.66 -14.35
CA ASN A 35 44.88 15.99 -14.69
C ASN A 35 44.04 14.75 -15.03
N LEU A 36 44.66 13.74 -15.63
CA LEU A 36 43.96 12.47 -15.90
C LEU A 36 43.67 11.73 -14.59
N PHE A 37 44.60 11.77 -13.63
CA PHE A 37 44.41 11.16 -12.32
C PHE A 37 43.31 11.86 -11.51
N THR A 38 43.24 13.19 -11.53
CA THR A 38 42.17 13.93 -10.83
C THR A 38 40.79 13.66 -11.43
N LEU A 39 40.67 13.58 -12.76
CA LEU A 39 39.41 13.21 -13.42
C LEU A 39 38.93 11.80 -13.02
N LEU A 40 39.85 10.85 -12.89
CA LEU A 40 39.53 9.48 -12.48
C LEU A 40 39.03 9.41 -11.03
N LEU A 41 39.62 10.22 -10.14
CA LEU A 41 39.20 10.36 -8.74
C LEU A 41 37.79 10.96 -8.62
N ILE A 42 37.46 11.99 -9.41
CA ILE A 42 36.13 12.59 -9.45
C ILE A 42 35.10 11.57 -9.95
N PHE A 43 35.42 10.84 -11.02
CA PHE A 43 34.52 9.81 -11.56
C PHE A 43 34.23 8.72 -10.54
N PHE A 44 35.24 8.26 -9.81
CA PHE A 44 35.06 7.29 -8.72
C PHE A 44 34.18 7.83 -7.59
N PHE A 45 34.37 9.08 -7.20
CA PHE A 45 33.55 9.74 -6.17
C PHE A 45 32.08 9.89 -6.61
N CYS A 46 31.82 10.21 -7.88
CA CYS A 46 30.47 10.25 -8.43
C CYS A 46 29.79 8.89 -8.37
N ILE A 47 30.48 7.80 -8.71
CA ILE A 47 29.95 6.44 -8.61
C ILE A 47 29.60 6.08 -7.15
N LEU A 48 30.47 6.44 -6.20
CA LEU A 48 30.22 6.22 -4.78
C LEU A 48 28.96 6.97 -4.29
N MET A 49 28.80 8.23 -4.69
CA MET A 49 27.62 9.05 -4.35
C MET A 49 26.33 8.50 -4.98
N LEU A 50 26.39 8.04 -6.23
CA LEU A 50 25.28 7.34 -6.88
C LEU A 50 24.92 6.06 -6.11
N GLY A 51 25.91 5.26 -5.72
CA GLY A 51 25.70 4.05 -4.91
C GLY A 51 25.00 4.32 -3.58
N LEU A 52 25.39 5.39 -2.86
CA LEU A 52 24.74 5.81 -1.63
C LEU A 52 23.31 6.30 -1.85
N PHE A 53 23.05 7.03 -2.94
CA PHE A 53 21.69 7.46 -3.31
C PHE A 53 20.78 6.27 -3.58
N PHE A 54 21.24 5.30 -4.39
CA PHE A 54 20.48 4.06 -4.64
C PHE A 54 20.34 3.19 -3.40
N TYR A 55 21.36 3.11 -2.54
CA TYR A 55 21.28 2.39 -1.26
C TYR A 55 20.21 2.99 -0.33
N ASN A 56 20.13 4.31 -0.23
CA ASN A 56 19.10 4.98 0.56
C ASN A 56 17.69 4.81 -0.05
N THR A 57 17.55 4.89 -1.37
CA THR A 57 16.26 4.61 -2.05
C THR A 57 15.82 3.15 -1.85
N VAL A 58 16.74 2.18 -1.89
CA VAL A 58 16.42 0.76 -1.63
C VAL A 58 16.11 0.52 -0.15
N ASN A 59 16.80 1.19 0.78
CA ASN A 59 16.52 1.04 2.21
C ASN A 59 15.21 1.73 2.65
N GLU A 60 14.82 2.83 2.03
CA GLU A 60 13.49 3.43 2.26
C GLU A 60 12.37 2.45 1.80
N ASN A 61 12.64 1.66 0.75
CA ASN A 61 11.77 0.56 0.32
C ASN A 61 11.84 -0.70 1.19
N ASN A 62 12.91 -0.89 1.97
CA ASN A 62 13.11 -2.03 2.88
C ASN A 62 12.75 -1.72 4.34
N SER A 63 12.40 -0.48 4.69
CA SER A 63 11.75 -0.15 5.97
C SER A 63 10.23 -0.38 5.96
N LYS A 64 9.76 -1.26 5.07
CA LYS A 64 8.38 -1.73 5.08
C LYS A 64 8.17 -2.63 6.29
N GLY A 65 7.33 -2.16 7.21
CA GLY A 65 6.81 -2.93 8.31
C GLY A 65 6.42 -4.34 7.90
N ASN A 66 7.08 -5.27 8.56
CA ASN A 66 6.80 -6.68 8.77
C ASN A 66 5.49 -7.24 8.16
N GLY A 67 5.65 -8.18 7.23
CA GLY A 67 4.60 -9.05 6.70
C GLY A 67 4.56 -9.07 5.18
N ASN A 68 5.09 -10.14 4.57
CA ASN A 68 4.77 -10.48 3.18
C ASN A 68 3.26 -10.74 3.09
N PHE A 69 2.51 -9.69 2.80
CA PHE A 69 1.07 -9.77 2.62
C PHE A 69 0.80 -10.15 1.15
N GLU A 70 0.27 -11.34 0.91
CA GLU A 70 -0.14 -11.76 -0.43
C GLU A 70 -1.48 -11.11 -0.79
N ALA A 71 -1.49 -10.32 -1.86
CA ALA A 71 -2.73 -9.79 -2.43
C ALA A 71 -3.73 -10.93 -2.69
N PHE A 72 -5.01 -10.69 -2.40
CA PHE A 72 -6.06 -11.68 -2.59
C PHE A 72 -5.97 -12.35 -3.98
N ASN A 73 -6.02 -13.69 -4.02
CA ASN A 73 -5.88 -14.47 -5.26
C ASN A 73 -7.18 -15.22 -5.62
N GLY A 74 -8.29 -14.90 -4.96
CA GLY A 74 -9.57 -15.60 -5.16
C GLY A 74 -9.84 -16.73 -4.18
N VAL A 75 -8.90 -17.09 -3.30
CA VAL A 75 -9.04 -18.12 -2.27
C VAL A 75 -9.14 -17.48 -0.89
N PHE A 76 -10.06 -17.97 -0.05
CA PHE A 76 -10.17 -17.52 1.33
C PHE A 76 -8.98 -18.03 2.15
N THR A 77 -8.29 -17.12 2.82
CA THR A 77 -7.22 -17.41 3.77
C THR A 77 -7.55 -16.76 5.10
N GLU A 78 -7.24 -17.44 6.21
CA GLU A 78 -7.46 -16.91 7.56
C GLU A 78 -6.56 -15.69 7.84
N GLY A 79 -6.95 -14.90 8.84
CA GLY A 79 -6.18 -13.76 9.33
C GLY A 79 -6.23 -12.50 8.48
N LEU A 80 -5.89 -11.39 9.11
CA LEU A 80 -5.73 -10.08 8.49
C LEU A 80 -4.32 -9.53 8.79
N PRO A 81 -3.71 -8.76 7.88
CA PRO A 81 -2.52 -7.99 8.23
C PRO A 81 -2.91 -6.94 9.30
N ILE A 82 -2.13 -6.87 10.38
CA ILE A 82 -2.37 -5.96 11.50
C ILE A 82 -1.28 -4.90 11.53
N PHE A 83 -1.71 -3.63 11.57
CA PHE A 83 -0.83 -2.46 11.61
C PHE A 83 -0.99 -1.77 12.96
N SER A 84 -0.10 -2.05 13.91
CA SER A 84 -0.22 -1.54 15.30
C SER A 84 -0.22 -0.01 15.43
N GLU A 85 0.33 0.68 14.42
CA GLU A 85 0.34 2.13 14.27
C GLU A 85 -1.04 2.71 13.91
N VAL A 86 -1.96 1.87 13.40
CA VAL A 86 -3.34 2.27 13.14
C VAL A 86 -4.07 2.37 14.46
N LYS A 87 -4.63 3.56 14.69
CA LYS A 87 -5.40 3.91 15.89
C LYS A 87 -6.88 4.12 15.58
N GLY A 88 -7.70 3.76 16.56
CA GLY A 88 -9.12 4.03 16.58
C GLY A 88 -9.42 5.54 16.60
N ARG A 89 -10.64 5.89 16.19
CA ARG A 89 -11.11 7.27 16.11
C ARG A 89 -12.55 7.34 16.64
N GLY A 90 -12.88 8.38 17.38
CA GLY A 90 -14.20 8.51 18.00
C GLY A 90 -14.50 7.31 18.91
N GLN A 91 -15.58 6.58 18.62
CA GLN A 91 -15.99 5.39 19.38
C GLN A 91 -15.40 4.07 18.84
N ILE A 92 -14.58 4.13 17.80
CA ILE A 92 -13.94 2.97 17.18
C ILE A 92 -12.67 2.66 17.95
N SER A 93 -12.51 1.42 18.41
CA SER A 93 -11.29 0.98 19.09
C SER A 93 -10.14 0.77 18.10
N ASP A 94 -8.90 0.76 18.62
CA ASP A 94 -7.70 0.39 17.86
C ASP A 94 -7.87 -0.96 17.15
N GLU A 95 -8.43 -1.95 17.84
CA GLU A 95 -8.67 -3.29 17.28
C GLU A 95 -9.57 -3.24 16.03
N ILE A 96 -10.69 -2.51 16.09
CA ILE A 96 -11.62 -2.40 14.95
C ILE A 96 -10.95 -1.65 13.79
N ALA A 97 -10.26 -0.55 14.07
CA ALA A 97 -9.55 0.20 13.06
C ALA A 97 -8.47 -0.65 12.38
N GLN A 98 -7.74 -1.46 13.15
CA GLN A 98 -6.72 -2.38 12.65
C GLN A 98 -7.33 -3.49 11.78
N TYR A 99 -8.46 -4.08 12.17
CA TYR A 99 -9.14 -5.07 11.34
C TYR A 99 -9.70 -4.47 10.05
N ALA A 100 -10.30 -3.28 10.11
CA ALA A 100 -10.81 -2.59 8.93
C ALA A 100 -9.68 -2.21 7.95
N VAL A 101 -8.55 -1.71 8.47
CA VAL A 101 -7.36 -1.47 7.64
C VAL A 101 -6.80 -2.79 7.11
N GLY A 102 -6.80 -3.85 7.92
CA GLY A 102 -6.39 -5.18 7.48
C GLY A 102 -7.22 -5.68 6.30
N VAL A 103 -8.54 -5.51 6.36
CA VAL A 103 -9.46 -5.76 5.24
C VAL A 103 -9.07 -4.91 4.04
N GLY A 104 -8.83 -3.61 4.26
CA GLY A 104 -8.54 -2.71 3.16
C GLY A 104 -7.21 -2.96 2.47
N VAL A 105 -6.18 -3.35 3.20
CA VAL A 105 -4.92 -3.79 2.61
C VAL A 105 -5.10 -5.13 1.92
N LYS A 106 -5.84 -6.07 2.54
CA LYS A 106 -5.95 -7.44 2.03
C LYS A 106 -6.76 -7.58 0.76
N TYR A 107 -7.89 -6.89 0.73
CA TYR A 107 -8.91 -7.03 -0.28
C TYR A 107 -9.08 -5.77 -1.16
N ARG A 108 -8.34 -4.69 -0.86
CA ARG A 108 -8.46 -3.38 -1.52
C ARG A 108 -9.87 -2.81 -1.43
N ILE A 109 -10.45 -2.90 -0.25
CA ILE A 109 -11.77 -2.35 0.09
C ILE A 109 -11.54 -1.17 1.03
N LEU A 110 -12.34 -0.13 0.98
CA LEU A 110 -12.15 1.00 1.89
C LEU A 110 -12.40 0.57 3.35
N PRO A 111 -11.47 0.82 4.29
CA PRO A 111 -11.70 0.67 5.73
C PRO A 111 -12.98 1.37 6.20
N SER A 112 -13.32 2.52 5.62
CA SER A 112 -14.55 3.25 5.91
C SER A 112 -15.81 2.44 5.60
N LEU A 113 -15.83 1.68 4.50
CA LEU A 113 -16.92 0.78 4.18
C LEU A 113 -17.04 -0.30 5.26
N ALA A 114 -15.93 -0.97 5.60
CA ALA A 114 -15.92 -2.02 6.62
C ALA A 114 -16.36 -1.51 8.00
N ILE A 115 -15.86 -0.35 8.43
CA ILE A 115 -16.23 0.27 9.72
C ILE A 115 -17.69 0.70 9.71
N GLY A 116 -18.16 1.33 8.64
CA GLY A 116 -19.54 1.78 8.55
C GLY A 116 -20.51 0.59 8.62
N GLN A 117 -20.27 -0.47 7.85
CA GLN A 117 -21.14 -1.65 7.85
C GLN A 117 -21.06 -2.38 9.19
N TRP A 118 -19.87 -2.51 9.77
CA TRP A 118 -19.71 -3.01 11.13
C TRP A 118 -20.56 -2.21 12.11
N ALA A 119 -20.42 -0.88 12.13
CA ALA A 119 -21.11 -0.02 13.08
C ALA A 119 -22.64 -0.09 12.91
N TYR A 120 -23.13 -0.06 11.68
CA TYR A 120 -24.55 -0.10 11.36
C TYR A 120 -25.16 -1.48 11.64
N GLU A 121 -24.63 -2.54 11.02
CA GLU A 121 -25.20 -3.90 11.06
C GLU A 121 -25.09 -4.53 12.46
N SER A 122 -23.99 -4.26 13.18
CA SER A 122 -23.80 -4.81 14.51
C SER A 122 -24.25 -3.90 15.64
N THR A 123 -24.81 -2.72 15.34
CA THR A 123 -25.10 -1.70 16.37
C THR A 123 -23.85 -1.42 17.23
N TRP A 124 -22.73 -1.14 16.58
CA TRP A 124 -21.43 -0.94 17.24
C TRP A 124 -20.97 -2.14 18.07
N GLY A 125 -21.19 -3.36 17.57
CA GLY A 125 -20.82 -4.63 18.22
C GLY A 125 -21.76 -5.08 19.34
N LYS A 126 -22.99 -4.56 19.39
CA LYS A 126 -23.97 -4.83 20.45
C LYS A 126 -25.14 -5.70 20.00
N SER A 127 -25.25 -6.02 18.72
CA SER A 127 -26.32 -6.90 18.23
C SER A 127 -26.15 -8.32 18.78
N ALA A 128 -27.26 -9.04 18.96
CA ALA A 128 -27.23 -10.40 19.48
C ALA A 128 -26.28 -11.30 18.66
N ALA A 129 -26.38 -11.26 17.33
CA ALA A 129 -25.52 -12.04 16.44
C ALA A 129 -24.03 -11.64 16.53
N SER A 130 -23.72 -10.36 16.75
CA SER A 130 -22.33 -9.93 16.92
C SER A 130 -21.73 -10.45 18.23
N GLN A 131 -22.53 -10.54 19.30
CA GLN A 131 -22.09 -11.00 20.62
C GLN A 131 -22.03 -12.53 20.72
N SER A 132 -23.01 -13.24 20.16
CA SER A 132 -23.08 -14.70 20.24
C SER A 132 -22.25 -15.40 19.18
N ASP A 133 -22.22 -14.84 17.97
CA ASP A 133 -21.69 -15.53 16.78
C ASP A 133 -20.49 -14.83 16.14
N ASN A 134 -20.01 -13.73 16.73
CA ASN A 134 -19.03 -12.84 16.11
C ASN A 134 -19.46 -12.40 14.71
N ASN A 135 -20.76 -12.30 14.41
CA ASN A 135 -21.23 -11.86 13.10
C ASN A 135 -21.56 -10.37 13.13
N TYR A 136 -20.60 -9.55 12.74
CA TYR A 136 -20.73 -8.09 12.81
C TYR A 136 -21.30 -7.46 11.54
N PHE A 137 -21.52 -8.26 10.50
CA PHE A 137 -21.88 -7.81 9.16
C PHE A 137 -23.20 -8.41 8.66
N GLY A 138 -23.96 -9.08 9.54
CA GLY A 138 -25.24 -9.70 9.17
C GLY A 138 -25.12 -10.81 8.12
N ILE A 139 -23.95 -11.45 7.98
CA ILE A 139 -23.69 -12.41 6.90
C ILE A 139 -24.50 -13.67 7.11
N THR A 140 -25.24 -14.07 6.07
CA THR A 140 -26.17 -15.21 6.12
C THR A 140 -25.42 -16.52 5.96
N TRP A 141 -25.81 -17.52 6.74
CA TRP A 141 -25.37 -18.89 6.56
C TRP A 141 -26.15 -19.58 5.43
N TYR A 142 -25.46 -20.36 4.63
CA TYR A 142 -26.01 -21.19 3.57
C TYR A 142 -25.29 -22.54 3.50
N VAL A 143 -25.90 -23.53 2.86
CA VAL A 143 -25.27 -24.85 2.67
C VAL A 143 -23.99 -24.70 1.84
N GLY A 144 -22.85 -25.13 2.41
CA GLY A 144 -21.52 -24.94 1.80
C GLY A 144 -20.78 -23.68 2.27
N SER A 145 -21.33 -22.93 3.24
CA SER A 145 -20.59 -21.90 3.97
C SER A 145 -19.33 -22.48 4.62
N PRO A 146 -18.20 -21.75 4.62
CA PRO A 146 -16.96 -22.23 5.26
C PRO A 146 -17.03 -22.21 6.79
N PHE A 147 -18.02 -21.49 7.35
CA PHE A 147 -18.22 -21.38 8.79
C PHE A 147 -19.57 -21.97 9.22
N PRO A 148 -19.70 -22.41 10.49
CA PRO A 148 -20.91 -23.03 11.00
C PRO A 148 -22.14 -22.10 10.99
N ARG A 149 -23.31 -22.72 11.12
CA ARG A 149 -24.59 -22.05 11.33
C ARG A 149 -24.65 -21.42 12.71
N GLY A 150 -25.02 -20.15 12.80
CA GLY A 150 -25.22 -19.38 14.03
C GLY A 150 -26.69 -19.15 14.38
N THR A 151 -26.97 -18.06 15.07
CA THR A 151 -28.32 -17.66 15.51
C THR A 151 -29.30 -17.41 14.35
N PRO A 152 -30.62 -17.57 14.57
CA PRO A 152 -31.65 -17.20 13.59
C PRO A 152 -31.58 -15.73 13.18
N ARG A 153 -31.92 -15.42 11.92
CA ARG A 153 -31.90 -14.04 11.42
C ARG A 153 -33.10 -13.21 11.89
N GLY A 154 -32.84 -11.95 12.22
CA GLY A 154 -33.85 -11.02 12.73
C GLY A 154 -34.29 -11.34 14.17
N ILE A 155 -35.06 -10.43 14.77
CA ILE A 155 -35.61 -10.63 16.12
C ILE A 155 -36.55 -11.84 16.08
N GLY A 156 -36.21 -12.89 16.83
CA GLY A 156 -37.01 -14.12 16.90
C GLY A 156 -37.01 -14.98 15.64
N GLY A 157 -36.10 -14.75 14.67
CA GLY A 157 -36.04 -15.55 13.44
C GLY A 157 -36.93 -15.07 12.29
N ASN A 158 -37.54 -13.88 12.42
CA ASN A 158 -38.55 -13.35 11.49
C ASN A 158 -38.04 -13.09 10.06
N GLU A 159 -36.72 -13.02 9.84
CA GLU A 159 -36.13 -12.84 8.51
C GLU A 159 -35.88 -14.17 7.78
N GLY A 160 -36.07 -15.31 8.47
CA GLY A 160 -35.78 -16.63 7.92
C GLY A 160 -34.29 -16.94 7.81
N GLY A 161 -33.94 -18.21 7.97
CA GLY A 161 -32.55 -18.67 7.94
C GLY A 161 -31.75 -18.29 9.19
N ASN A 162 -30.43 -18.42 9.08
CA ASN A 162 -29.48 -18.22 10.17
C ASN A 162 -28.34 -17.30 9.74
N TYR A 163 -27.77 -16.57 10.70
CA TYR A 163 -26.48 -15.93 10.52
C TYR A 163 -25.36 -16.97 10.49
N MET A 164 -24.24 -16.62 9.87
CA MET A 164 -22.99 -17.36 9.95
C MET A 164 -22.33 -17.14 11.32
N ARG A 165 -21.67 -18.17 11.88
CA ARG A 165 -20.92 -18.07 13.14
C ARG A 165 -19.42 -18.07 12.91
N PHE A 166 -18.76 -16.97 13.25
CA PHE A 166 -17.32 -16.80 13.09
C PHE A 166 -16.56 -17.17 14.39
N PRO A 167 -15.35 -17.75 14.27
CA PRO A 167 -14.54 -18.12 15.41
C PRO A 167 -13.99 -16.90 16.17
N SER A 168 -13.87 -15.75 15.49
CA SER A 168 -13.40 -14.50 16.09
C SER A 168 -13.96 -13.28 15.35
N LYS A 169 -13.85 -12.11 15.99
CA LYS A 169 -14.11 -10.82 15.36
C LYS A 169 -13.25 -10.59 14.12
N MET A 170 -11.96 -10.91 14.21
CA MET A 170 -11.04 -10.80 13.07
C MET A 170 -11.51 -11.64 11.87
N GLU A 171 -11.95 -12.88 12.10
CA GLU A 171 -12.43 -13.74 11.02
C GLU A 171 -13.75 -13.24 10.39
N SER A 172 -14.59 -12.56 11.16
CA SER A 172 -15.77 -11.88 10.61
C SER A 172 -15.39 -10.79 9.62
N PHE A 173 -14.42 -9.93 9.99
CA PHE A 173 -13.88 -8.89 9.09
C PHE A 173 -13.18 -9.49 7.88
N ASN A 174 -12.37 -10.53 8.09
CA ASN A 174 -11.65 -11.24 7.05
C ASN A 174 -12.62 -11.83 6.00
N TYR A 175 -13.64 -12.55 6.46
CA TYR A 175 -14.63 -13.13 5.57
C TYR A 175 -15.51 -12.08 4.88
N TYR A 176 -15.85 -11.00 5.57
CA TYR A 176 -16.54 -9.86 4.95
C TYR A 176 -15.74 -9.30 3.76
N GLY A 177 -14.45 -9.03 3.95
CA GLY A 177 -13.57 -8.55 2.88
C GLY A 177 -13.46 -9.56 1.72
N TYR A 178 -13.28 -10.85 2.03
CA TYR A 178 -13.27 -11.93 1.05
C TYR A 178 -14.57 -11.98 0.24
N MET A 179 -15.71 -11.95 0.91
CA MET A 179 -17.04 -12.03 0.30
C MET A 179 -17.23 -10.90 -0.72
N LEU A 180 -16.97 -9.66 -0.31
CA LEU A 180 -17.07 -8.51 -1.20
C LEU A 180 -16.10 -8.62 -2.37
N ALA A 181 -14.84 -9.00 -2.14
CA ALA A 181 -13.85 -9.11 -3.19
C ALA A 181 -14.11 -10.27 -4.17
N LYS A 182 -14.78 -11.34 -3.72
CA LYS A 182 -15.00 -12.55 -4.50
C LYS A 182 -16.29 -12.53 -5.30
N GLN A 183 -17.38 -12.06 -4.71
CA GLN A 183 -18.71 -12.25 -5.28
C GLN A 183 -18.98 -11.24 -6.42
N PRO A 184 -19.45 -11.68 -7.60
CA PRO A 184 -19.60 -10.80 -8.79
C PRO A 184 -20.54 -9.60 -8.62
N ASN A 185 -21.47 -9.67 -7.69
CA ASN A 185 -22.41 -8.60 -7.36
C ASN A 185 -21.80 -7.50 -6.49
N PHE A 186 -20.65 -7.76 -5.84
CA PHE A 186 -20.00 -6.81 -4.93
C PHE A 186 -18.60 -6.41 -5.37
N ASN A 187 -17.88 -7.28 -6.06
CA ASN A 187 -16.44 -7.16 -6.31
C ASN A 187 -15.96 -5.88 -7.01
N LYS A 188 -16.87 -5.10 -7.60
CA LYS A 188 -16.56 -3.76 -8.12
C LYS A 188 -16.09 -2.78 -7.04
N VAL A 189 -16.32 -3.05 -5.75
CA VAL A 189 -15.74 -2.26 -4.64
C VAL A 189 -14.22 -2.40 -4.53
N VAL A 190 -13.63 -3.42 -5.16
CA VAL A 190 -12.18 -3.66 -5.09
C VAL A 190 -11.43 -2.57 -5.86
N GLY A 191 -10.67 -1.76 -5.13
CA GLY A 191 -9.82 -0.69 -5.67
C GLY A 191 -10.52 0.64 -5.89
N THR A 192 -11.79 0.78 -5.50
CA THR A 192 -12.48 2.06 -5.43
C THR A 192 -11.80 2.98 -4.41
N LYS A 193 -12.01 4.28 -4.54
CA LYS A 193 -11.41 5.30 -3.65
C LYS A 193 -12.43 6.30 -3.13
N ASP A 194 -13.71 5.97 -3.29
CA ASP A 194 -14.84 6.79 -2.86
C ASP A 194 -15.88 5.92 -2.17
N LEU A 195 -16.22 6.27 -0.93
CA LEU A 195 -17.21 5.53 -0.14
C LEU A 195 -18.61 5.59 -0.77
N GLY A 196 -18.97 6.70 -1.39
CA GLY A 196 -20.27 6.84 -2.06
C GLY A 196 -20.43 5.81 -3.18
N MET A 197 -19.39 5.62 -3.99
CA MET A 197 -19.34 4.59 -5.02
C MET A 197 -19.46 3.18 -4.44
N ASP A 198 -18.76 2.88 -3.34
CA ASP A 198 -18.88 1.58 -2.66
C ASP A 198 -20.31 1.32 -2.19
N LEU A 199 -20.96 2.32 -1.60
CA LEU A 199 -22.35 2.23 -1.13
C LEU A 199 -23.33 1.96 -2.28
N ASP A 200 -23.13 2.60 -3.44
CA ASP A 200 -23.93 2.35 -4.64
C ASP A 200 -23.71 0.94 -5.20
N ILE A 201 -22.47 0.43 -5.16
CA ILE A 201 -22.13 -0.93 -5.60
C ILE A 201 -22.78 -1.98 -4.69
N ILE A 202 -22.64 -1.86 -3.37
CA ILE A 202 -23.26 -2.83 -2.44
C ILE A 202 -24.80 -2.74 -2.47
N HIS A 203 -25.35 -1.58 -2.83
CA HIS A 203 -26.78 -1.41 -3.05
C HIS A 203 -27.25 -2.22 -4.24
N ALA A 204 -26.60 -2.02 -5.40
CA ALA A 204 -26.88 -2.77 -6.61
C ALA A 204 -26.67 -4.28 -6.41
N GLY A 205 -25.71 -4.67 -5.56
CA GLY A 205 -25.44 -6.05 -5.19
C GLY A 205 -26.43 -6.67 -4.20
N GLY A 206 -27.35 -5.88 -3.63
CA GLY A 206 -28.40 -6.37 -2.74
C GLY A 206 -27.94 -6.73 -1.33
N TYR A 207 -26.94 -6.02 -0.78
CA TYR A 207 -26.40 -6.32 0.55
C TYR A 207 -27.47 -6.28 1.66
N ALA A 208 -28.33 -5.25 1.64
CA ALA A 208 -29.43 -5.10 2.59
C ALA A 208 -30.77 -4.93 1.88
N ALA A 209 -31.80 -5.65 2.35
CA ALA A 209 -33.15 -5.61 1.79
C ALA A 209 -33.80 -4.21 1.90
N ALA A 210 -33.44 -3.43 2.94
CA ALA A 210 -33.90 -2.05 3.11
C ALA A 210 -33.25 -1.05 2.11
N GLY A 211 -32.29 -1.51 1.30
CA GLY A 211 -31.53 -0.69 0.36
C GLY A 211 -30.41 0.09 1.03
N THR A 212 -29.27 0.20 0.34
CA THR A 212 -28.07 0.93 0.82
C THR A 212 -27.70 2.13 -0.06
N GLY A 213 -28.52 2.43 -1.08
CA GLY A 213 -28.25 3.48 -2.06
C GLY A 213 -28.51 4.90 -1.54
N LYS A 214 -28.06 5.90 -2.30
CA LYS A 214 -28.21 7.32 -1.95
C LYS A 214 -29.65 7.69 -1.58
N GLY A 215 -29.81 8.37 -0.44
CA GLY A 215 -31.12 8.79 0.08
C GLY A 215 -31.77 7.80 1.05
N THR A 216 -31.21 6.60 1.22
CA THR A 216 -31.66 5.65 2.26
C THR A 216 -31.13 6.04 3.65
N ALA A 217 -31.83 5.62 4.70
CA ALA A 217 -31.34 5.77 6.08
C ALA A 217 -29.98 5.09 6.28
N TYR A 218 -29.77 3.96 5.59
CA TYR A 218 -28.51 3.25 5.56
C TYR A 218 -27.38 4.13 5.01
N TYR A 219 -27.54 4.69 3.81
CA TYR A 219 -26.53 5.55 3.18
C TYR A 219 -26.20 6.76 4.07
N GLN A 220 -27.22 7.42 4.62
CA GLN A 220 -27.02 8.57 5.50
C GLN A 220 -26.27 8.20 6.77
N ALA A 221 -26.62 7.07 7.40
CA ALA A 221 -25.91 6.58 8.58
C ALA A 221 -24.44 6.26 8.27
N MET A 222 -24.16 5.63 7.12
CA MET A 222 -22.79 5.33 6.68
C MET A 222 -21.96 6.61 6.48
N MET A 223 -22.51 7.62 5.80
CA MET A 223 -21.83 8.90 5.59
C MET A 223 -21.65 9.68 6.89
N ASP A 224 -22.60 9.60 7.81
CA ASP A 224 -22.50 10.22 9.14
C ASP A 224 -21.40 9.55 9.99
N ILE A 225 -21.34 8.22 9.98
CA ILE A 225 -20.26 7.44 10.62
C ILE A 225 -18.91 7.83 10.03
N TYR A 226 -18.82 7.92 8.70
CA TYR A 226 -17.61 8.32 7.99
C TYR A 226 -17.09 9.68 8.44
N GLN A 227 -17.99 10.68 8.47
CA GLN A 227 -17.63 12.06 8.80
C GLN A 227 -17.31 12.22 10.28
N LYS A 228 -18.17 11.73 11.18
CA LYS A 228 -18.01 11.92 12.63
C LYS A 228 -16.78 11.24 13.22
N ASN A 229 -16.32 10.15 12.61
CA ASN A 229 -15.16 9.42 13.09
C ASN A 229 -13.90 9.71 12.26
N ASP A 230 -13.94 10.69 11.34
CA ASP A 230 -12.83 11.04 10.45
C ASP A 230 -12.20 9.81 9.79
N LEU A 231 -12.99 9.00 9.07
CA LEU A 231 -12.49 7.72 8.56
C LEU A 231 -11.58 7.86 7.34
N LYS A 232 -11.53 9.04 6.72
CA LYS A 232 -10.71 9.30 5.53
C LYS A 232 -9.24 8.92 5.73
N GLY A 233 -8.67 9.21 6.90
CA GLY A 233 -7.27 8.89 7.16
C GLY A 233 -6.98 7.38 7.23
N LEU A 234 -7.97 6.56 7.58
CA LEU A 234 -7.83 5.10 7.54
C LEU A 234 -7.88 4.60 6.09
N ASP A 235 -8.75 5.17 5.28
CA ASP A 235 -8.82 4.90 3.85
C ASP A 235 -7.51 5.25 3.16
N ASP A 236 -7.01 6.47 3.38
CA ASP A 236 -5.75 6.93 2.80
C ASP A 236 -4.57 6.02 3.22
N PHE A 237 -4.54 5.58 4.49
CA PHE A 237 -3.54 4.63 4.96
C PHE A 237 -3.61 3.31 4.21
N ALA A 238 -4.80 2.69 4.10
CA ALA A 238 -4.94 1.41 3.41
C ALA A 238 -4.59 1.53 1.92
N ILE A 239 -5.08 2.59 1.26
CA ILE A 239 -4.77 2.91 -0.15
C ILE A 239 -3.27 3.05 -0.37
N SER A 240 -2.52 3.67 0.57
CA SER A 240 -1.07 3.81 0.46
C SER A 240 -0.31 2.47 0.43
N LYS A 241 -0.94 1.39 0.90
CA LYS A 241 -0.39 0.03 0.87
C LYS A 241 -0.82 -0.76 -0.37
N TRP A 242 -1.69 -0.22 -1.22
CA TRP A 242 -2.13 -0.92 -2.42
C TRP A 242 -1.02 -0.94 -3.47
N GLY A 243 -0.64 -2.15 -3.92
CA GLY A 243 0.26 -2.32 -5.06
C GLY A 243 -0.38 -1.92 -6.40
N THR A 244 0.42 -1.89 -7.46
CA THR A 244 -0.02 -1.48 -8.81
C THR A 244 -0.92 -2.52 -9.49
N GLN A 245 -0.78 -3.81 -9.15
CA GLN A 245 -1.56 -4.91 -9.73
C GLN A 245 -2.69 -5.33 -8.80
N LEU A 246 -3.94 -5.34 -9.28
CA LEU A 246 -5.06 -5.86 -8.50
C LEU A 246 -4.98 -7.38 -8.30
N PRO A 247 -5.62 -7.91 -7.25
CA PRO A 247 -6.00 -9.32 -7.14
C PRO A 247 -6.39 -9.96 -8.49
N ASN A 248 -5.76 -11.07 -8.85
CA ASN A 248 -5.99 -11.76 -10.12
C ASN A 248 -7.49 -12.09 -10.33
N ASN A 249 -7.98 -11.95 -11.57
CA ASN A 249 -9.38 -12.15 -12.02
C ASN A 249 -10.42 -11.06 -11.70
N GLN A 250 -10.02 -9.80 -11.60
CA GLN A 250 -10.96 -8.68 -11.60
C GLN A 250 -10.68 -7.80 -12.82
N SER A 251 -11.45 -8.00 -13.89
CA SER A 251 -11.59 -6.96 -14.92
C SER A 251 -12.09 -5.72 -14.20
N ILE A 252 -11.21 -4.74 -14.02
CA ILE A 252 -11.64 -3.39 -13.68
C ILE A 252 -12.56 -2.97 -14.82
N GLY A 253 -13.86 -2.95 -14.56
CA GLY A 253 -14.75 -2.16 -15.39
C GLY A 253 -14.20 -0.75 -15.31
N ASN A 254 -13.56 -0.29 -16.39
CA ASN A 254 -13.00 1.05 -16.49
C ASN A 254 -14.06 2.07 -16.04
N GLY A 255 -13.92 2.56 -14.82
CA GLY A 255 -14.61 3.75 -14.34
C GLY A 255 -14.06 4.93 -15.13
N LYS A 256 -14.62 5.16 -16.31
CA LYS A 256 -14.44 6.38 -17.07
C LYS A 256 -15.34 7.46 -16.46
N GLY A 257 -14.74 8.59 -16.13
CA GLY A 257 -15.36 9.92 -16.15
C GLY A 257 -16.15 10.29 -14.92
#